data_AF-W4V2S3-F1
#
_entry.id   AF-W4V2S3-F1
#
_cell.length_a   1.000
_cell.length_b   1.000
_cell.length_c   1.000
_cell.angle_alpha   90.00
_cell.angle_beta   90.00
_cell.angle_gamma   90.00
#
_symmetry.space_group_name_H-M   'P 1'
#
loop_
_entity.id
_entity.type
_entity.pdbx_description
1 polymer ?
#
loop_
_entity_poly.entity_id
_entity_poly.type
_entity_poly.pdbx_seq_one_letter_code
_entity_poly.pdbx_strand_id
1 'polypeptide(L)'
;MHQINHLGAQLDKLQEDLNRQIMLRIKEINGITEQIAELNVKIMREEVCGDNANDYRDQRNLLLDNLSKLANFEFTEMQNGDIQVTLGGHILVTKGEQINLVAGKSDINKMFYVPKIEGEDIEVPVKSGILKGLLESRGDVSGSIEGIANPSSTPIPSSVNIVSDLKMRLNILVNSLVTQVNDLHKSGKTLGNPPSDGEDFFVAINPAYPLEMGNIKLNDNLADLDNIVASKSGASGDNTIALAIANLRDARTITDVSGMVSLDDYYQTIILIVGTGGSEAEKTAENQRTLVNSAEGQRQSIMGVSMDEEMSNMMKYKFAYSASSRTINVIDDMLETIITRMGLVGR
;
A
#
# COMPACT_ATOMS: atom_id res chain seq x y z
N MET A 1 21.90 23.17 -3.85
CA MET A 1 20.51 23.54 -3.51
C MET A 1 19.48 23.09 -4.53
N HIS A 2 19.63 23.36 -5.83
CA HIS A 2 18.69 22.83 -6.83
C HIS A 2 18.49 21.31 -6.75
N GLN A 3 19.56 20.53 -6.53
CA GLN A 3 19.44 19.08 -6.36
C GLN A 3 18.67 18.67 -5.09
N ILE A 4 18.89 19.35 -3.97
CA ILE A 4 18.21 19.06 -2.69
C ILE A 4 16.71 19.38 -2.81
N ASN A 5 16.36 20.52 -3.40
CA ASN A 5 14.97 20.87 -3.64
C ASN A 5 14.31 19.96 -4.67
N HIS A 6 15.06 19.54 -5.70
CA HIS A 6 14.57 18.58 -6.68
C HIS A 6 14.28 17.22 -6.02
N LEU A 7 15.16 16.75 -5.14
CA LEU A 7 14.94 15.53 -4.37
C LEU A 7 13.68 15.62 -3.49
N GLY A 8 13.49 16.75 -2.79
CA GLY A 8 12.26 17.02 -2.03
C GLY A 8 11.01 16.91 -2.90
N ALA A 9 11.00 17.59 -4.05
CA ALA A 9 9.89 17.54 -5.00
C ALA A 9 9.65 16.13 -5.58
N GLN A 10 10.70 15.33 -5.79
CA GLN A 10 10.57 13.94 -6.23
C GLN A 10 9.91 13.06 -5.17
N LEU A 11 10.26 13.24 -3.89
CA LEU A 11 9.64 12.51 -2.78
C LEU A 11 8.18 12.94 -2.58
N ASP A 12 7.87 14.23 -2.72
CA ASP A 12 6.50 14.73 -2.67
C ASP A 12 5.64 14.10 -3.75
N LYS A 13 6.15 14.11 -4.99
CA LYS A 13 5.49 13.47 -6.13
C LYS A 13 5.28 11.98 -5.91
N LEU A 14 6.24 11.29 -5.32
CA LEU A 14 6.10 9.87 -4.98
C LEU A 14 4.97 9.65 -3.95
N GLN A 15 4.85 10.50 -2.92
CA GLN A 15 3.76 10.41 -1.95
C GLN A 15 2.39 10.70 -2.58
N GLU A 16 2.30 11.68 -3.48
CA GLU A 16 1.10 11.98 -4.25
C GLU A 16 0.70 10.80 -5.16
N ASP A 17 1.67 10.18 -5.83
CA ASP A 17 1.44 9.02 -6.68
C ASP A 17 0.94 7.82 -5.88
N LEU A 18 1.49 7.59 -4.68
CA LEU A 18 1.02 6.53 -3.79
C LEU A 18 -0.39 6.81 -3.27
N ASN A 19 -0.72 8.05 -2.90
CA ASN A 19 -2.09 8.46 -2.57
C ASN A 19 -3.05 8.16 -3.72
N ARG A 20 -2.66 8.47 -4.95
CA ARG A 20 -3.45 8.17 -6.14
C ARG A 20 -3.65 6.67 -6.34
N GLN A 21 -2.60 5.87 -6.13
CA GLN A 21 -2.73 4.41 -6.18
C GLN A 21 -3.67 3.86 -5.11
N ILE A 22 -3.60 4.38 -3.88
CA ILE A 22 -4.54 4.00 -2.79
C ILE A 22 -5.98 4.28 -3.20
N MET A 23 -6.26 5.48 -3.71
CA MET A 23 -7.59 5.84 -4.21
C MET A 23 -8.08 4.91 -5.33
N LEU A 24 -7.17 4.51 -6.24
CA LEU A 24 -7.50 3.57 -7.32
C LEU A 24 -7.80 2.16 -6.78
N ARG A 25 -7.03 1.67 -5.80
CA ARG A 25 -7.27 0.35 -5.18
C ARG A 25 -8.57 0.32 -4.37
N ILE A 26 -8.94 1.43 -3.71
CA ILE A 26 -10.24 1.56 -3.06
C ILE A 26 -11.38 1.47 -4.09
N LYS A 27 -11.26 2.14 -5.24
CA LYS A 27 -12.25 2.03 -6.33
C LYS A 27 -12.35 0.61 -6.89
N GLU A 28 -11.21 -0.06 -7.05
CA GLU A 28 -11.16 -1.46 -7.49
C GLU A 28 -11.86 -2.39 -6.49
N ILE A 29 -11.65 -2.20 -5.19
CA ILE A 29 -12.36 -2.92 -4.12
C ILE A 29 -13.88 -2.71 -4.24
N ASN A 30 -14.33 -1.47 -4.42
CA ASN A 30 -15.75 -1.18 -4.56
C ASN A 30 -16.34 -1.88 -5.79
N GLY A 31 -15.67 -1.83 -6.94
CA GLY A 31 -16.14 -2.51 -8.16
C GLY A 31 -16.20 -4.03 -8.02
N ILE A 32 -15.29 -4.65 -7.26
CA ILE A 32 -15.33 -6.09 -6.99
C ILE A 32 -16.45 -6.44 -6.01
N THR A 33 -16.61 -5.66 -4.93
CA THR A 33 -17.64 -5.90 -3.91
C THR A 33 -19.05 -5.69 -4.46
N GLU A 34 -19.25 -4.73 -5.36
CA GLU A 34 -20.50 -4.54 -6.11
C GLU A 34 -20.85 -5.78 -6.95
N GLN A 35 -19.90 -6.29 -7.74
CA GLN A 35 -20.10 -7.50 -8.53
C GLN A 35 -20.41 -8.74 -7.68
N ILE A 36 -19.79 -8.86 -6.50
CA ILE A 36 -20.11 -9.96 -5.56
C ILE A 36 -21.55 -9.83 -5.05
N ALA A 37 -22.01 -8.63 -4.71
CA ALA A 37 -23.38 -8.39 -4.28
C ALA A 37 -24.39 -8.75 -5.39
N GLU A 38 -24.11 -8.39 -6.65
CA GLU A 38 -24.93 -8.79 -7.79
C GLU A 38 -24.97 -10.31 -7.99
N LEU A 39 -23.82 -10.99 -7.87
CA LEU A 39 -23.72 -12.44 -8.02
C LEU A 39 -24.47 -13.18 -6.90
N ASN A 40 -24.43 -12.68 -5.66
CA ASN A 40 -25.22 -13.25 -4.57
C ASN A 40 -26.73 -13.25 -4.90
N VAL A 41 -27.25 -12.16 -5.48
CA VAL A 41 -28.66 -12.10 -5.91
C VAL A 41 -28.96 -13.09 -7.03
N LYS A 42 -28.06 -13.22 -8.01
CA LYS A 42 -28.22 -14.17 -9.13
C LYS A 42 -28.19 -15.63 -8.64
N ILE A 43 -27.22 -15.98 -7.80
CA ILE A 43 -27.10 -17.32 -7.20
C ILE A 43 -28.36 -17.68 -6.43
N MET A 44 -28.82 -16.78 -5.55
CA MET A 44 -30.03 -17.01 -4.76
C MET A 44 -31.26 -17.22 -5.66
N ARG A 45 -31.40 -16.46 -6.76
CA ARG A 45 -32.53 -16.62 -7.70
C ARG A 45 -32.52 -17.96 -8.42
N GLU A 46 -31.36 -18.39 -8.92
CA GLU A 46 -31.21 -19.66 -9.63
C GLU A 46 -31.46 -20.86 -8.69
N GLU A 47 -30.89 -20.83 -7.49
CA GLU A 47 -31.01 -21.92 -6.51
C GLU A 47 -32.44 -22.04 -5.94
N VAL A 48 -33.19 -20.93 -5.82
CA VAL A 48 -34.62 -20.95 -5.45
C VAL A 48 -35.49 -21.60 -6.53
N CYS A 49 -35.10 -21.48 -7.80
CA CYS A 49 -35.77 -22.14 -8.92
C CYS A 49 -35.41 -23.64 -9.05
N GLY A 50 -34.46 -24.13 -8.24
CA GLY A 50 -34.00 -25.52 -8.24
C GLY A 50 -32.87 -25.82 -9.22
N ASP A 51 -32.36 -24.81 -9.93
CA ASP A 51 -31.20 -24.91 -10.81
C ASP A 51 -29.90 -24.65 -10.01
N ASN A 52 -28.77 -25.19 -10.50
CA ASN A 52 -27.49 -25.02 -9.83
C ASN A 52 -26.70 -23.84 -10.41
N ALA A 53 -26.45 -22.83 -9.59
CA ALA A 53 -25.73 -21.60 -9.95
C ALA A 53 -24.19 -21.75 -9.98
N ASN A 54 -23.66 -22.90 -10.40
CA ASN A 54 -22.22 -23.19 -10.36
C ASN A 54 -21.38 -22.13 -11.07
N ASP A 55 -21.78 -21.72 -12.28
CA ASP A 55 -21.02 -20.72 -13.06
C ASP A 55 -20.92 -19.37 -12.34
N TYR A 56 -22.00 -18.96 -11.64
CA TYR A 56 -22.01 -17.73 -10.86
C TYR A 56 -21.18 -17.87 -9.57
N ARG A 57 -21.18 -19.05 -8.95
CA ARG A 57 -20.32 -19.37 -7.80
C ARG A 57 -18.84 -19.29 -8.20
N ASP A 58 -18.48 -19.80 -9.37
CA ASP A 58 -17.11 -19.75 -9.88
C ASP A 58 -16.65 -18.31 -10.16
N GLN A 59 -17.50 -17.50 -10.79
CA GLN A 59 -17.24 -16.07 -10.98
C GLN A 59 -17.06 -15.35 -9.64
N ARG A 60 -17.91 -15.64 -8.65
CA ARG A 60 -17.83 -15.06 -7.31
C ARG A 60 -16.53 -15.46 -6.61
N ASN A 61 -16.12 -16.72 -6.71
CA ASN A 61 -14.87 -17.21 -6.12
C ASN A 61 -13.64 -16.53 -6.74
N LEU A 62 -13.64 -16.32 -8.06
CA LEU A 62 -12.58 -15.56 -8.73
C LEU A 62 -12.52 -14.11 -8.23
N LEU A 63 -13.67 -13.47 -7.99
CA LEU A 63 -13.73 -12.13 -7.43
C LEU A 63 -13.22 -12.08 -5.99
N LEU A 64 -13.56 -13.07 -5.15
CA LEU A 64 -13.03 -13.19 -3.79
C LEU A 64 -11.50 -13.39 -3.79
N ASP A 65 -10.98 -14.21 -4.71
CA ASP A 65 -9.54 -14.39 -4.90
C ASP A 65 -8.85 -13.07 -5.27
N ASN A 66 -9.43 -12.29 -6.19
CA ASN A 66 -8.88 -10.99 -6.56
C ASN A 66 -8.98 -9.97 -5.42
N LEU A 67 -10.07 -9.99 -4.66
CA LEU A 67 -10.26 -9.14 -3.50
C LEU A 67 -9.21 -9.41 -2.42
N SER A 68 -8.85 -10.67 -2.19
CA SER A 68 -7.82 -11.09 -1.22
C SER A 68 -6.42 -10.55 -1.53
N LYS A 69 -6.12 -10.25 -2.81
CA LYS A 69 -4.85 -9.63 -3.22
C LYS A 69 -4.79 -8.15 -2.82
N LEU A 70 -5.95 -7.49 -2.73
CA LEU A 70 -6.06 -6.06 -2.44
C LEU A 70 -5.97 -5.79 -0.94
N ALA A 71 -6.69 -6.56 -0.11
CA ALA A 71 -6.65 -6.45 1.34
C ALA A 71 -7.04 -7.76 2.06
N ASN A 72 -6.94 -7.77 3.39
CA ASN A 72 -7.30 -8.90 4.27
C ASN A 72 -8.82 -9.04 4.47
N PHE A 73 -9.55 -9.33 3.40
CA PHE A 73 -10.99 -9.60 3.50
C PHE A 73 -11.25 -10.97 4.13
N GLU A 74 -12.31 -11.04 4.93
CA GLU A 74 -12.85 -12.28 5.47
C GLU A 74 -14.23 -12.52 4.84
N PHE A 75 -14.58 -13.78 4.63
CA PHE A 75 -15.87 -14.13 4.06
C PHE A 75 -16.52 -15.28 4.82
N THR A 76 -17.84 -15.29 4.86
CA THR A 76 -18.64 -16.34 5.49
C THR A 76 -19.83 -16.68 4.60
N GLU A 77 -19.94 -17.96 4.24
CA GLU A 77 -21.10 -18.48 3.52
C GLU A 77 -22.22 -18.79 4.53
N MET A 78 -23.41 -18.24 4.29
CA MET A 78 -24.59 -18.45 5.11
C MET A 78 -25.37 -19.69 4.65
N GLN A 79 -26.29 -20.18 5.48
CA GLN A 79 -27.07 -21.41 5.21
C GLN A 79 -27.92 -21.35 3.92
N ASN A 80 -28.17 -20.15 3.40
CA ASN A 80 -28.94 -19.89 2.19
C ASN A 80 -28.06 -19.67 0.94
N GLY A 81 -26.75 -19.94 1.01
CA GLY A 81 -25.80 -19.79 -0.11
C GLY A 81 -25.28 -18.36 -0.33
N ASP A 82 -25.79 -17.38 0.43
CA ASP A 82 -25.29 -16.00 0.41
C ASP A 82 -23.90 -15.92 1.04
N ILE A 83 -23.00 -15.13 0.45
CA ILE A 83 -21.72 -14.81 1.08
C ILE A 83 -21.76 -13.41 1.70
N GLN A 84 -21.35 -13.32 2.95
CA GLN A 84 -20.98 -12.08 3.61
C GLN A 84 -19.48 -11.83 3.45
N VAL A 85 -19.11 -10.59 3.09
CA VAL A 85 -17.71 -10.16 3.00
C VAL A 85 -17.47 -9.05 4.01
N THR A 86 -16.40 -9.18 4.79
CA THR A 86 -15.99 -8.19 5.79
C THR A 86 -14.55 -7.74 5.57
N LEU A 87 -14.24 -6.51 5.98
CA LEU A 87 -12.88 -5.95 6.02
C LEU A 87 -12.70 -5.18 7.33
N GLY A 88 -11.63 -5.51 8.08
CA GLY A 88 -11.33 -4.78 9.31
C GLY A 88 -12.43 -4.86 10.38
N GLY A 89 -13.29 -5.88 10.32
CA GLY A 89 -14.46 -6.03 11.20
C GLY A 89 -15.74 -5.38 10.68
N HIS A 90 -15.70 -4.68 9.55
CA HIS A 90 -16.87 -4.04 8.93
C HIS A 90 -17.44 -4.92 7.82
N ILE A 91 -18.76 -5.07 7.78
CA ILE A 91 -19.44 -5.76 6.67
C ILE A 91 -19.47 -4.84 5.46
N LEU A 92 -19.00 -5.33 4.32
CA LEU A 92 -18.99 -4.59 3.06
C LEU A 92 -19.94 -5.18 2.03
N VAL A 93 -20.20 -6.49 2.09
CA VAL A 93 -21.21 -7.14 1.24
C VAL A 93 -22.05 -8.06 2.11
N THR A 94 -23.37 -7.97 1.96
CA THR A 94 -24.29 -8.94 2.54
C THR A 94 -25.50 -9.08 1.63
N LYS A 95 -25.84 -10.32 1.25
CA LYS A 95 -26.89 -10.59 0.27
C LYS A 95 -26.62 -9.80 -1.01
N GLY A 96 -27.56 -8.95 -1.44
CA GLY A 96 -27.42 -8.04 -2.57
C GLY A 96 -27.05 -6.61 -2.22
N GLU A 97 -26.71 -6.33 -0.96
CA GLU A 97 -26.34 -5.00 -0.51
C GLU A 97 -24.82 -4.87 -0.38
N GLN A 98 -24.31 -3.70 -0.77
CA GLN A 98 -22.90 -3.35 -0.72
C GLN A 98 -22.74 -2.01 0.02
N ILE A 99 -21.71 -1.92 0.85
CA ILE A 99 -21.25 -0.68 1.46
C ILE A 99 -19.91 -0.32 0.80
N ASN A 100 -19.83 0.87 0.21
CA ASN A 100 -18.60 1.33 -0.42
C ASN A 100 -17.57 1.75 0.61
N LEU A 101 -16.30 1.64 0.21
CA LEU A 101 -15.19 2.35 0.83
C LEU A 101 -14.97 3.69 0.12
N VAL A 102 -14.65 4.72 0.88
CA VAL A 102 -14.23 6.02 0.36
C VAL A 102 -12.79 6.29 0.74
N ALA A 103 -12.06 6.96 -0.15
CA ALA A 103 -10.75 7.49 0.20
C ALA A 103 -10.95 8.77 1.02
N GLY A 104 -10.97 8.63 2.33
CA GLY A 104 -11.07 9.73 3.28
C GLY A 104 -9.70 10.29 3.63
N LYS A 105 -9.63 11.55 4.07
CA LYS A 105 -8.38 12.09 4.63
C LYS A 105 -8.11 11.44 5.98
N SER A 106 -6.84 11.11 6.24
CA SER A 106 -6.36 10.65 7.54
C SER A 106 -6.57 11.74 8.60
N ASP A 107 -6.93 11.32 9.80
CA ASP A 107 -7.15 12.21 10.93
C ASP A 107 -5.82 12.76 11.49
N ILE A 108 -4.73 12.04 11.25
CA ILE A 108 -3.38 12.37 11.69
C ILE A 108 -2.72 13.31 10.68
N ASN A 109 -2.71 12.93 9.40
CA ASN A 109 -2.16 13.76 8.34
C ASN A 109 -3.16 13.93 7.19
N LYS A 110 -3.77 15.11 7.13
CA LYS A 110 -4.79 15.46 6.14
C LYS A 110 -4.29 15.46 4.68
N MET A 111 -2.98 15.30 4.44
CA MET A 111 -2.41 15.09 3.10
C MET A 111 -2.57 13.64 2.62
N PHE A 112 -2.88 12.71 3.51
CA PHE A 112 -2.92 11.28 3.21
C PHE A 112 -4.35 10.75 3.13
N TYR A 113 -4.56 9.80 2.22
CA TYR A 113 -5.83 9.12 2.03
C TYR A 113 -5.83 7.73 2.67
N VAL A 114 -6.87 7.42 3.43
CA VAL A 114 -7.09 6.13 4.08
C VAL A 114 -8.48 5.60 3.70
N PRO A 115 -8.68 4.26 3.67
CA PRO A 115 -10.00 3.71 3.44
C PRO A 115 -10.92 4.03 4.63
N LYS A 116 -12.04 4.70 4.35
CA LYS A 116 -13.12 4.94 5.31
C LYS A 116 -14.42 4.34 4.79
N ILE A 117 -15.37 4.02 5.67
CA ILE A 117 -16.70 3.55 5.28
C ILE A 117 -17.49 4.69 4.61
N GLU A 118 -18.25 4.43 3.55
CA GLU A 118 -19.11 5.44 2.94
C GLU A 118 -20.18 5.92 3.91
N GLY A 119 -20.31 7.24 4.07
CA GLY A 119 -21.29 7.85 4.97
C GLY A 119 -20.88 7.89 6.44
N GLU A 120 -19.78 7.23 6.81
CA GLU A 120 -19.23 7.22 8.17
C GLU A 120 -17.77 7.71 8.13
N ASP A 121 -17.38 8.59 9.06
CA ASP A 121 -15.98 9.05 9.15
C ASP A 121 -15.11 8.04 9.90
N ILE A 122 -15.28 6.74 9.62
CA ILE A 122 -14.64 5.63 10.32
C ILE A 122 -13.58 5.01 9.41
N GLU A 123 -12.32 5.02 9.85
CA GLU A 123 -11.21 4.37 9.17
C GLU A 123 -11.28 2.85 9.29
N VAL A 124 -11.10 2.16 8.16
CA VAL A 124 -11.12 0.70 8.08
C VAL A 124 -9.69 0.16 8.23
N PRO A 125 -9.40 -0.63 9.27
CA PRO A 125 -8.06 -1.14 9.48
C PRO A 125 -7.70 -2.22 8.46
N VAL A 126 -6.63 -1.97 7.70
CA VAL A 126 -6.07 -2.91 6.72
C VAL A 126 -4.79 -3.52 7.27
N LYS A 127 -4.71 -4.85 7.28
CA LYS A 127 -3.60 -5.63 7.85
C LYS A 127 -2.68 -6.25 6.80
N SER A 128 -3.17 -6.51 5.59
CA SER A 128 -2.37 -7.08 4.50
C SER A 128 -2.88 -6.66 3.12
N GLY A 129 -2.27 -7.18 2.05
CA GLY A 129 -2.62 -6.90 0.67
C GLY A 129 -1.92 -5.67 0.09
N ILE A 130 -2.15 -5.41 -1.20
CA ILE A 130 -1.56 -4.28 -1.92
C ILE A 130 -1.89 -2.95 -1.24
N LEU A 131 -3.12 -2.80 -0.73
CA LEU A 131 -3.56 -1.57 -0.08
C LEU A 131 -2.71 -1.27 1.17
N LYS A 132 -2.40 -2.27 1.99
CA LYS A 132 -1.52 -2.13 3.15
C LYS A 132 -0.10 -1.74 2.74
N GLY A 133 0.46 -2.42 1.74
CA GLY A 133 1.81 -2.10 1.24
C GLY A 133 1.93 -0.68 0.70
N LEU A 134 0.88 -0.17 0.04
CA LEU A 134 0.83 1.23 -0.43
C LEU A 134 0.77 2.23 0.74
N LEU A 135 -0.06 1.96 1.75
CA LEU A 135 -0.18 2.80 2.95
C LEU A 135 1.17 2.88 3.68
N GLU A 136 1.85 1.75 3.89
CA GLU A 136 3.16 1.68 4.53
C GLU A 136 4.27 2.33 3.69
N SER A 137 4.28 2.11 2.37
CA SER A 137 5.28 2.72 1.49
C SER A 137 5.17 4.25 1.49
N ARG A 138 3.96 4.79 1.41
CA ARG A 138 3.71 6.25 1.44
C ARG A 138 4.07 6.84 2.80
N GLY A 139 3.68 6.12 3.84
CA GLY A 139 3.65 6.55 5.21
C GLY A 139 2.23 6.80 5.72
N ASP A 140 2.10 6.68 7.03
CA ASP A 140 0.92 6.90 7.90
C ASP A 140 0.16 5.63 8.28
N VAL A 141 0.51 5.14 9.47
CA VAL A 141 -0.30 4.28 10.33
C VAL A 141 -0.17 4.90 11.72
N SER A 142 -1.32 5.23 12.31
CA SER A 142 -1.49 5.53 13.73
C SER A 142 -0.53 4.71 14.61
N GLY A 143 0.43 5.39 15.27
CA GLY A 143 1.41 4.73 16.15
C GLY A 143 2.84 5.31 16.21
N SER A 144 3.17 6.37 15.47
CA SER A 144 4.53 6.96 15.50
C SER A 144 4.59 8.49 15.65
N ILE A 145 3.46 9.14 15.96
CA ILE A 145 3.43 10.59 16.28
C ILE A 145 3.09 10.82 17.75
N GLU A 146 3.73 10.09 18.66
CA GLU A 146 4.08 10.66 19.96
C GLU A 146 5.50 11.19 19.84
N GLY A 147 5.65 12.43 19.35
CA GLY A 147 6.95 13.11 19.33
C GLY A 147 7.33 13.81 18.04
N ILE A 148 6.52 14.76 17.56
CA ILE A 148 7.05 15.88 16.76
C ILE A 148 6.89 17.16 17.58
N ALA A 149 7.43 17.12 18.80
CA ALA A 149 7.87 18.30 19.50
C ALA A 149 9.40 18.18 19.58
N ASN A 150 10.06 18.95 18.72
CA ASN A 150 11.52 19.17 18.66
C ASN A 150 12.34 18.13 17.85
N PRO A 151 12.85 18.49 16.64
CA PRO A 151 13.69 17.63 15.79
C PRO A 151 15.09 17.30 16.36
N SER A 152 15.33 17.62 17.63
CA SER A 152 16.62 17.42 18.32
C SER A 152 16.57 16.45 19.52
N SER A 153 15.41 15.91 19.91
CA SER A 153 15.28 15.22 21.21
C SER A 153 14.38 13.99 21.29
N THR A 154 13.76 13.52 20.21
CA THR A 154 12.93 12.30 20.23
C THR A 154 13.54 11.20 19.37
N PRO A 155 13.79 10.00 19.92
CA PRO A 155 14.17 8.84 19.11
C PRO A 155 13.11 8.60 18.05
N ILE A 156 13.50 8.60 16.77
CA ILE A 156 12.59 8.30 15.67
C ILE A 156 12.12 6.84 15.88
N PRO A 157 10.83 6.59 16.14
CA PRO A 157 10.34 5.21 16.27
C PRO A 157 10.62 4.47 14.96
N SER A 158 10.92 3.18 15.04
CA SER A 158 10.94 2.28 13.88
C SER A 158 9.53 2.22 13.29
N SER A 159 9.17 3.20 12.46
CA SER A 159 7.89 3.25 11.79
C SER A 159 8.02 2.48 10.48
N VAL A 160 6.99 1.70 10.13
CA VAL A 160 6.89 0.95 8.86
C VAL A 160 6.70 1.90 7.66
N ASN A 161 6.93 3.21 7.85
CA ASN A 161 6.61 4.28 6.92
C ASN A 161 7.84 4.65 6.08
N ILE A 162 7.97 4.10 4.87
CA ILE A 162 9.23 4.18 4.11
C ILE A 162 9.51 5.60 3.60
N VAL A 163 8.65 6.15 2.74
CA VAL A 163 8.90 7.44 2.08
C VAL A 163 8.84 8.59 3.07
N SER A 164 7.92 8.53 4.04
CA SER A 164 7.80 9.55 5.09
C SER A 164 9.02 9.60 6.01
N ASP A 165 9.55 8.45 6.44
CA ASP A 165 10.76 8.38 7.28
C ASP A 165 11.99 8.88 6.50
N LEU A 166 12.13 8.46 5.25
CA LEU A 166 13.22 8.92 4.37
C LEU A 166 13.19 10.45 4.21
N LYS A 167 12.02 11.03 3.93
CA LYS A 167 11.85 12.48 3.81
C LYS A 167 12.23 13.20 5.10
N MET A 168 11.78 12.69 6.24
CA MET A 168 12.08 13.26 7.56
C MET A 168 13.59 13.26 7.84
N ARG A 169 14.26 12.12 7.63
CA ARG A 169 15.72 12.00 7.85
C ARG A 169 16.51 12.92 6.94
N LEU A 170 16.16 12.97 5.65
CA LEU A 170 16.82 13.88 4.72
C LEU A 170 16.58 15.35 5.10
N ASN A 171 15.40 15.70 5.57
CA ASN A 171 15.11 17.04 6.10
C ASN A 171 15.97 17.38 7.32
N ILE A 172 16.17 16.44 8.26
CA ILE A 172 17.07 16.63 9.41
C ILE A 172 18.51 16.87 8.95
N LEU A 173 19.01 16.06 8.01
CA LEU A 173 20.35 16.21 7.44
C LEU A 173 20.55 17.59 6.81
N VAL A 174 19.59 18.00 5.97
CA VAL A 174 19.63 19.27 5.25
C VAL A 174 19.51 20.44 6.22
N ASN A 175 18.61 20.37 7.19
CA ASN A 175 18.41 21.42 8.19
C ASN A 175 19.65 21.61 9.06
N SER A 176 20.28 20.51 9.51
CA SER A 176 21.53 20.55 10.28
C SER A 176 22.64 21.19 9.47
N LEU A 177 22.85 20.75 8.22
CA LEU A 177 23.86 21.33 7.33
C LEU A 177 23.65 22.84 7.14
N VAL A 178 22.42 23.24 6.82
CA VAL A 178 22.09 24.65 6.55
C VAL A 178 22.28 25.52 7.78
N THR A 179 21.81 25.07 8.94
CA THR A 179 21.92 25.81 10.19
C THR A 179 23.38 26.00 10.58
N GLN A 180 24.18 24.93 10.52
CA GLN A 180 25.60 24.98 10.86
C GLN A 180 26.40 25.88 9.91
N VAL A 181 26.09 25.88 8.61
CA VAL A 181 26.73 26.79 7.65
C VAL A 181 26.32 28.24 7.93
N ASN A 182 25.03 28.50 8.16
CA ASN A 182 24.55 29.85 8.46
C ASN A 182 25.19 30.40 9.74
N ASP A 183 25.29 29.60 10.79
CA ASP A 183 25.87 30.03 12.06
C ASP A 183 27.37 30.31 11.94
N LEU A 184 28.11 29.49 11.20
CA LEU A 184 29.52 29.76 10.88
C LEU A 184 29.67 31.02 10.02
N HIS A 185 28.83 31.20 9.00
CA HIS A 185 28.88 32.35 8.10
C HIS A 185 28.59 33.66 8.84
N LYS A 186 27.56 33.69 9.70
CA LYS A 186 27.23 34.84 10.57
C LYS A 186 28.33 35.18 11.58
N SER A 187 29.13 34.19 11.99
CA SER A 187 30.18 34.39 13.00
C SER A 187 31.44 35.10 12.47
N GLY A 188 31.56 35.24 11.15
CA GLY A 188 32.71 35.89 10.51
C GLY A 188 32.40 37.27 9.94
N LYS A 189 33.34 37.79 9.15
CA LYS A 189 33.28 39.12 8.55
C LYS A 189 33.42 39.06 7.02
N THR A 190 32.67 39.92 6.34
CA THR A 190 32.72 40.08 4.88
C THR A 190 34.04 40.74 4.44
N LEU A 191 34.37 40.62 3.15
CA LEU A 191 35.57 41.22 2.56
C LEU A 191 35.38 42.70 2.19
N GLY A 192 34.16 43.23 2.34
CA GLY A 192 33.84 44.63 2.07
C GLY A 192 34.70 45.61 2.86
N ASN A 193 34.81 46.83 2.35
CA ASN A 193 35.53 47.92 3.02
C ASN A 193 34.56 49.06 3.38
N PRO A 194 34.13 49.20 4.65
CA PRO A 194 34.59 48.47 5.85
C PRO A 194 33.98 47.05 5.99
N PRO A 195 34.65 46.12 6.70
CA PRO A 195 34.14 44.77 6.93
C PRO A 195 32.83 44.78 7.72
N SER A 196 31.83 44.06 7.23
CA SER A 196 30.52 43.92 7.87
C SER A 196 30.34 42.51 8.44
N ASP A 197 29.36 42.34 9.33
CA ASP A 197 29.00 41.01 9.84
C ASP A 197 28.42 40.13 8.71
N GLY A 198 28.66 38.82 8.81
CA GLY A 198 28.04 37.86 7.93
C GLY A 198 26.54 37.75 8.14
N GLU A 199 25.81 37.52 7.06
CA GLU A 199 24.38 37.19 7.09
C GLU A 199 24.15 35.68 6.98
N ASP A 200 22.90 35.23 6.98
CA ASP A 200 22.59 33.84 6.67
C ASP A 200 23.02 33.51 5.24
N PHE A 201 23.76 32.40 5.07
CA PHE A 201 24.21 31.94 3.76
C PHE A 201 23.06 31.36 2.94
N PHE A 202 22.19 30.61 3.61
CA PHE A 202 20.98 30.03 3.08
C PHE A 202 19.75 30.64 3.73
N VAL A 203 18.74 30.92 2.92
CA VAL A 203 17.46 31.46 3.37
C VAL A 203 16.32 30.62 2.85
N ALA A 204 15.17 30.73 3.51
CA ALA A 204 13.97 30.04 3.07
C ALA A 204 13.45 30.66 1.75
N ILE A 205 12.91 29.82 0.85
CA ILE A 205 12.19 30.34 -0.32
C ILE A 205 10.92 31.03 0.14
N ASN A 206 10.20 30.39 1.07
CA ASN A 206 9.06 30.96 1.79
C ASN A 206 9.38 31.01 3.29
N PRO A 207 9.50 32.20 3.89
CA PRO A 207 9.80 32.38 5.31
C PRO A 207 8.75 31.80 6.29
N ALA A 208 7.55 31.47 5.81
CA ALA A 208 6.50 30.85 6.64
C ALA A 208 6.78 29.38 6.97
N TYR A 209 7.74 28.75 6.29
CA TYR A 209 8.07 27.33 6.43
C TYR A 209 9.54 27.16 6.85
N PRO A 210 9.88 26.05 7.55
CA PRO A 210 11.25 25.79 7.98
C PRO A 210 12.20 25.60 6.79
N LEU A 211 13.51 25.68 7.08
CA LEU A 211 14.57 25.35 6.14
C LEU A 211 14.65 23.83 5.97
N GLU A 212 14.00 23.33 4.93
CA GLU A 212 13.91 21.91 4.58
C GLU A 212 14.00 21.68 3.08
N MET A 213 14.07 20.42 2.65
CA MET A 213 14.09 20.09 1.22
C MET A 213 12.89 20.73 0.51
N GLY A 214 13.15 21.48 -0.57
CA GLY A 214 12.11 22.16 -1.34
C GLY A 214 11.86 23.61 -0.93
N ASN A 215 12.34 24.04 0.25
CA ASN A 215 12.15 25.41 0.75
C ASN A 215 13.48 26.15 1.05
N ILE A 216 14.58 25.79 0.40
CA ILE A 216 15.88 26.42 0.66
C ILE A 216 16.45 27.08 -0.60
N LYS A 217 16.98 28.29 -0.47
CA LYS A 217 17.75 28.99 -1.51
C LYS A 217 19.00 29.64 -0.94
N LEU A 218 19.90 30.06 -1.83
CA LEU A 218 21.01 30.95 -1.45
C LEU A 218 20.45 32.33 -1.10
N ASN A 219 21.08 33.02 -0.15
CA ASN A 219 20.77 34.43 0.09
C ASN A 219 21.15 35.27 -1.14
N ASP A 220 20.21 36.09 -1.61
CA ASP A 220 20.39 36.90 -2.83
C ASP A 220 21.50 37.95 -2.65
N ASN A 221 21.81 38.35 -1.41
CA ASN A 221 22.91 39.26 -1.07
C ASN A 221 24.29 38.67 -1.37
N LEU A 222 24.41 37.35 -1.52
CA LEU A 222 25.65 36.65 -1.87
C LEU A 222 25.93 36.63 -3.38
N ALA A 223 25.08 37.28 -4.19
CA ALA A 223 25.42 37.57 -5.59
C ALA A 223 26.66 38.47 -5.68
N ASP A 224 26.88 39.32 -4.67
CA ASP A 224 28.15 40.00 -4.44
C ASP A 224 29.10 39.08 -3.68
N LEU A 225 30.22 38.73 -4.31
CA LEU A 225 31.20 37.80 -3.76
C LEU A 225 31.91 38.36 -2.52
N ASP A 226 31.94 39.68 -2.35
CA ASP A 226 32.53 40.31 -1.17
C ASP A 226 31.72 40.01 0.10
N ASN A 227 30.44 39.63 -0.05
CA ASN A 227 29.56 39.23 1.05
C ASN A 227 29.74 37.77 1.49
N ILE A 228 30.54 36.97 0.77
CA ILE A 228 30.86 35.59 1.16
C ILE A 228 31.91 35.63 2.28
N VAL A 229 31.51 35.19 3.46
CA VAL A 229 32.35 35.19 4.66
C VAL A 229 33.27 33.97 4.69
N ALA A 230 34.55 34.20 4.42
CA ALA A 230 35.62 33.22 4.59
C ALA A 230 36.47 33.46 5.85
N SER A 231 36.47 34.69 6.37
CA SER A 231 37.36 35.15 7.43
C SER A 231 36.63 35.38 8.75
N LYS A 232 37.34 35.25 9.88
CA LYS A 232 36.83 35.67 11.18
C LYS A 232 37.14 37.14 11.46
N SER A 233 38.26 37.63 10.94
CA SER A 233 38.81 38.95 11.22
C SER A 233 38.45 40.04 10.20
N GLY A 234 37.96 39.68 9.01
CA GLY A 234 37.77 40.58 7.87
C GLY A 234 39.06 40.84 7.08
N ALA A 235 40.20 40.25 7.51
CA ALA A 235 41.47 40.40 6.83
C ALA A 235 41.54 39.55 5.55
N SER A 236 42.02 40.16 4.47
CA SER A 236 42.32 39.42 3.24
C SER A 236 43.34 38.31 3.51
N GLY A 237 42.98 37.07 3.21
CA GLY A 237 43.81 35.88 3.41
C GLY A 237 43.45 35.02 4.63
N ASP A 238 42.57 35.49 5.50
CA ASP A 238 42.01 34.69 6.60
C ASP A 238 40.90 33.77 6.06
N ASN A 239 41.12 32.45 6.15
CA ASN A 239 40.21 31.41 5.68
C ASN A 239 39.63 30.55 6.81
N THR A 240 39.66 31.06 8.05
CA THR A 240 39.26 30.29 9.24
C THR A 240 37.82 29.81 9.20
N ILE A 241 36.88 30.64 8.74
CA ILE A 241 35.46 30.26 8.61
C ILE A 241 35.27 29.28 7.45
N ALA A 242 35.93 29.52 6.31
CA ALA A 242 35.87 28.59 5.18
C ALA A 242 36.40 27.20 5.55
N LEU A 243 37.48 27.12 6.33
CA LEU A 243 38.02 25.86 6.84
C LEU A 243 37.08 25.20 7.85
N ALA A 244 36.43 25.97 8.73
CA ALA A 244 35.43 25.44 9.66
C ALA A 244 34.22 24.85 8.92
N ILE A 245 33.73 25.51 7.86
CA ILE A 245 32.67 25.00 6.99
C ILE A 245 33.10 23.71 6.29
N ALA A 246 34.34 23.65 5.78
CA ALA A 246 34.87 22.45 5.15
C ALA A 246 34.91 21.23 6.10
N ASN A 247 35.19 21.48 7.39
CA ASN A 247 35.24 20.45 8.43
C ASN A 247 33.86 20.07 8.99
N LEU A 248 32.77 20.72 8.57
CA LEU A 248 31.41 20.37 9.04
C LEU A 248 31.01 18.94 8.69
N ARG A 249 31.57 18.38 7.62
CA ARG A 249 31.32 17.00 7.20
C ARG A 249 31.55 16.01 8.35
N ASP A 250 32.64 16.20 9.09
CA ASP A 250 33.08 15.32 10.18
C ASP A 250 32.60 15.81 11.56
N ALA A 251 32.03 17.01 11.62
CA ALA A 251 31.51 17.58 12.85
C ALA A 251 30.25 16.84 13.31
N ARG A 252 30.25 16.44 14.59
CA ARG A 252 29.13 15.76 15.23
C ARG A 252 28.04 16.78 15.57
N THR A 253 27.02 16.86 14.74
CA THR A 253 26.02 17.94 14.77
C THR A 253 24.60 17.41 14.89
N ILE A 254 24.32 16.24 14.31
CA ILE A 254 23.00 15.63 14.33
C ILE A 254 22.88 14.78 15.58
N THR A 255 21.80 14.96 16.35
CA THR A 255 21.48 14.05 17.45
C THR A 255 20.63 12.91 16.93
N ASP A 256 21.16 11.69 16.98
CA ASP A 256 20.47 10.45 16.64
C ASP A 256 20.25 9.60 17.90
N VAL A 257 19.48 8.51 17.79
CA VAL A 257 19.20 7.56 18.88
C VAL A 257 20.47 7.01 19.52
N SER A 258 21.54 6.89 18.74
CA SER A 258 22.87 6.41 19.14
C SER A 258 23.79 7.48 19.76
N GLY A 259 23.34 8.75 19.79
CA GLY A 259 24.10 9.92 20.24
C GLY A 259 24.31 10.94 19.12
N MET A 260 25.16 11.95 19.36
CA MET A 260 25.51 12.91 18.32
C MET A 260 26.33 12.22 17.23
N VAL A 261 25.98 12.36 15.95
CA VAL A 261 26.67 11.78 14.79
C VAL A 261 27.10 12.86 13.80
N SER A 262 28.07 12.53 12.94
CA SER A 262 28.49 13.43 11.87
C SER A 262 27.46 13.46 10.73
N LEU A 263 27.55 14.48 9.86
CA LEU A 263 26.70 14.56 8.66
C LEU A 263 26.93 13.37 7.72
N ASP A 264 28.19 12.92 7.60
CA ASP A 264 28.57 11.77 6.76
C ASP A 264 28.00 10.46 7.32
N ASP A 265 28.21 10.19 8.62
CA ASP A 265 27.70 8.98 9.28
C ASP A 265 26.17 8.89 9.19
N TYR A 266 25.48 10.01 9.38
CA TYR A 266 24.03 10.08 9.29
C TYR A 266 23.53 9.79 7.88
N TYR A 267 24.18 10.36 6.85
CA TYR A 267 23.84 10.07 5.46
C TYR A 267 24.09 8.61 5.08
N GLN A 268 25.19 8.01 5.56
CA GLN A 268 25.44 6.58 5.38
C GLN A 268 24.34 5.72 6.04
N THR A 269 23.84 6.12 7.21
CA THR A 269 22.73 5.44 7.87
C THR A 269 21.44 5.51 7.04
N ILE A 270 21.14 6.65 6.41
CA ILE A 270 19.99 6.76 5.49
C ILE A 270 20.12 5.76 4.33
N ILE A 271 21.30 5.69 3.70
CA ILE A 271 21.56 4.74 2.61
C ILE A 271 21.41 3.29 3.10
N LEU A 272 21.94 2.98 4.29
CA LEU A 272 21.86 1.66 4.88
C LEU A 272 20.41 1.24 5.11
N ILE A 273 19.59 2.11 5.72
CA ILE A 273 18.17 1.82 6.00
C ILE A 273 17.41 1.50 4.71
N VAL A 274 17.58 2.33 3.67
CA VAL A 274 16.93 2.09 2.38
C VAL A 274 17.44 0.80 1.72
N GLY A 275 18.75 0.55 1.76
CA GLY A 275 19.37 -0.63 1.17
C GLY A 275 18.98 -1.93 1.87
N THR A 276 19.07 -1.99 3.20
CA THR A 276 18.70 -3.19 3.97
C THR A 276 17.20 -3.40 3.98
N GLY A 277 16.41 -2.33 4.16
CA GLY A 277 14.95 -2.40 4.11
C GLY A 277 14.43 -2.87 2.76
N GLY A 278 15.00 -2.37 1.66
CA GLY A 278 14.68 -2.84 0.31
C GLY A 278 15.03 -4.32 0.11
N SER A 279 16.23 -4.75 0.52
CA SER A 279 16.65 -6.15 0.40
C SER A 279 15.80 -7.10 1.26
N GLU A 280 15.39 -6.68 2.46
CA GLU A 280 14.50 -7.44 3.33
C GLU A 280 13.09 -7.55 2.76
N ALA A 281 12.54 -6.45 2.23
CA ALA A 281 11.24 -6.45 1.58
C ALA A 281 11.21 -7.34 0.34
N GLU A 282 12.27 -7.31 -0.48
CA GLU A 282 12.41 -8.17 -1.67
C GLU A 282 12.41 -9.66 -1.30
N LYS A 283 13.25 -10.05 -0.33
CA LYS A 283 13.30 -11.43 0.18
C LYS A 283 11.97 -11.88 0.76
N THR A 284 11.31 -11.01 1.51
CA THR A 284 10.01 -11.32 2.12
C THR A 284 8.94 -11.52 1.05
N ALA A 285 8.90 -10.66 0.03
CA ALA A 285 7.97 -10.79 -1.09
C ALA A 285 8.21 -12.08 -1.89
N GLU A 286 9.47 -12.45 -2.14
CA GLU A 286 9.82 -13.69 -2.83
C GLU A 286 9.40 -14.94 -2.04
N ASN A 287 9.66 -14.96 -0.74
CA ASN A 287 9.24 -16.03 0.16
C ASN A 287 7.71 -16.16 0.17
N GLN A 288 7.00 -15.04 0.33
CA GLN A 288 5.54 -15.03 0.35
C GLN A 288 4.95 -15.51 -0.98
N ARG A 289 5.52 -15.11 -2.12
CA ARG A 289 5.10 -15.58 -3.44
C ARG A 289 5.26 -17.10 -3.57
N THR A 290 6.35 -17.65 -3.04
CA THR A 290 6.60 -19.10 -3.06
C THR A 290 5.56 -19.86 -2.23
N LEU A 291 5.20 -19.33 -1.05
CA LEU A 291 4.16 -19.92 -0.20
C LEU A 291 2.79 -19.88 -0.88
N VAL A 292 2.43 -18.75 -1.51
CA VAL A 292 1.18 -18.61 -2.27
C VAL A 292 1.13 -19.62 -3.42
N ASN A 293 2.20 -19.77 -4.19
CA ASN A 293 2.26 -20.74 -5.29
C ASN A 293 2.13 -22.19 -4.79
N SER A 294 2.74 -22.52 -3.65
CA SER A 294 2.61 -23.84 -3.03
C SER A 294 1.17 -24.10 -2.58
N ALA A 295 0.52 -23.13 -1.93
CA ALA A 295 -0.87 -23.23 -1.51
C ALA A 295 -1.82 -23.34 -2.71
N GLU A 296 -1.57 -22.59 -3.78
CA GLU A 296 -2.33 -22.67 -5.03
C GLU A 296 -2.20 -24.04 -5.69
N GLY A 297 -0.98 -24.61 -5.74
CA GLY A 297 -0.77 -25.95 -6.26
C GLY A 297 -1.52 -27.02 -5.45
N GLN A 298 -1.54 -26.90 -4.12
CA GLN A 298 -2.35 -27.76 -3.25
C GLN A 298 -3.85 -27.57 -3.51
N ARG A 299 -4.31 -26.32 -3.62
CA ARG A 299 -5.70 -25.99 -3.92
C ARG A 299 -6.15 -26.61 -5.24
N GLN A 300 -5.37 -26.47 -6.31
CA GLN A 300 -5.65 -27.08 -7.61
C GLN A 300 -5.65 -28.61 -7.57
N SER A 301 -4.81 -29.23 -6.72
CA SER A 301 -4.82 -30.69 -6.57
C SER A 301 -6.09 -31.24 -5.90
N ILE A 302 -6.74 -30.43 -5.05
CA ILE A 302 -7.99 -30.79 -4.34
C ILE A 302 -9.21 -30.38 -5.17
N MET A 303 -9.18 -29.19 -5.78
CA MET A 303 -10.25 -28.65 -6.63
C MET A 303 -10.25 -29.26 -8.03
N GLY A 304 -9.18 -29.95 -8.42
CA GLY A 304 -9.13 -30.72 -9.65
C GLY A 304 -10.21 -31.78 -9.63
N VAL A 305 -11.23 -31.62 -10.47
CA VAL A 305 -12.25 -32.64 -10.68
C VAL A 305 -11.54 -33.91 -11.14
N SER A 306 -11.73 -35.01 -10.42
CA SER A 306 -11.22 -36.30 -10.86
C SER A 306 -11.97 -36.71 -12.12
N MET A 307 -11.28 -36.75 -13.26
CA MET A 307 -11.85 -37.29 -14.51
C MET A 307 -12.43 -38.69 -14.30
N ASP A 308 -11.89 -39.46 -13.34
CA ASP A 308 -12.40 -40.79 -12.99
C ASP A 308 -13.74 -40.72 -12.26
N GLU A 309 -13.98 -39.68 -11.44
CA GLU A 309 -15.24 -39.46 -10.75
C GLU A 309 -16.31 -38.90 -11.69
N GLU A 310 -15.92 -37.98 -12.59
CA GLU A 310 -16.80 -37.47 -13.64
C GLU A 310 -17.15 -38.55 -14.67
N MET A 311 -16.18 -39.40 -15.05
CA MET A 311 -16.40 -40.57 -15.89
C MET A 311 -17.23 -41.64 -15.17
N SER A 312 -17.02 -41.86 -13.87
CA SER A 312 -17.85 -42.76 -13.06
C SER A 312 -19.31 -42.27 -13.01
N ASN A 313 -19.53 -40.98 -12.80
CA ASN A 313 -20.86 -40.37 -12.83
C ASN A 313 -21.48 -40.45 -14.24
N MET A 314 -20.72 -40.18 -15.30
CA MET A 314 -21.17 -40.35 -16.67
C MET A 314 -21.55 -41.80 -16.97
N MET A 315 -20.74 -42.76 -16.54
CA MET A 315 -21.00 -44.19 -16.70
C MET A 315 -22.24 -44.62 -15.91
N LYS A 316 -22.40 -44.13 -14.68
CA LYS A 316 -23.59 -44.35 -13.85
C LYS A 316 -24.84 -43.81 -14.53
N TYR A 317 -24.82 -42.60 -15.08
CA TYR A 317 -25.94 -42.03 -15.83
C TYR A 317 -26.21 -42.78 -17.14
N LYS A 318 -25.17 -43.21 -17.87
CA LYS A 318 -25.32 -44.06 -19.06
C LYS A 318 -25.95 -45.40 -18.74
N PHE A 319 -25.52 -46.05 -17.66
CA PHE A 319 -26.10 -47.33 -17.22
C PHE A 319 -27.53 -47.16 -16.74
N ALA A 320 -27.82 -46.11 -15.96
CA ALA A 320 -29.18 -45.78 -15.53
C ALA A 320 -30.09 -45.54 -16.74
N TYR A 321 -29.67 -44.73 -17.71
CA TYR A 321 -30.43 -44.47 -18.93
C TYR A 321 -30.65 -45.75 -19.77
N SER A 322 -29.61 -46.57 -19.95
CA SER A 322 -29.70 -47.84 -20.66
C SER A 322 -30.62 -48.84 -19.96
N ALA A 323 -30.55 -48.93 -18.62
CA ALA A 323 -31.43 -49.75 -17.81
C ALA A 323 -32.89 -49.27 -17.90
N SER A 324 -33.14 -47.97 -17.77
CA SER A 324 -34.47 -47.38 -17.96
C SER A 324 -35.02 -47.64 -19.36
N SER A 325 -34.19 -47.50 -20.41
CA SER A 325 -34.59 -47.77 -21.79
C SER A 325 -34.96 -49.24 -22.00
N ARG A 326 -34.20 -50.18 -21.43
CA ARG A 326 -34.57 -51.61 -21.44
C ARG A 326 -35.84 -51.88 -20.68
N THR A 327 -36.05 -51.22 -19.55
CA THR A 327 -37.28 -51.35 -18.75
C THR A 327 -38.49 -50.86 -19.54
N ILE A 328 -38.35 -49.75 -20.28
CA ILE A 328 -39.38 -49.23 -21.19
C ILE A 328 -39.65 -50.23 -22.31
N ASN A 329 -38.63 -50.82 -22.94
CA ASN A 329 -38.83 -51.84 -23.98
C ASN A 329 -39.55 -53.08 -23.43
N VAL A 330 -39.21 -53.53 -22.23
CA VAL A 330 -39.91 -54.67 -21.59
C VAL A 330 -41.36 -54.31 -21.26
N ILE A 331 -41.64 -53.07 -20.85
CA ILE A 331 -43.01 -52.58 -20.66
C ILE A 331 -43.74 -52.54 -22.02
N ASP A 332 -43.09 -52.08 -23.08
CA ASP A 332 -43.65 -52.04 -24.43
C ASP A 332 -43.98 -53.46 -24.95
N ASP A 333 -43.05 -54.42 -24.78
CA ASP A 333 -43.25 -55.83 -25.10
C ASP A 333 -44.38 -56.45 -24.26
N MET A 334 -44.51 -56.10 -22.99
CA MET A 334 -45.61 -56.54 -22.13
C MET A 334 -46.94 -55.95 -22.57
N LEU A 335 -46.98 -54.66 -22.92
CA LEU A 335 -48.17 -53.98 -23.45
C LEU A 335 -48.58 -54.59 -24.79
N GLU A 336 -47.64 -54.82 -25.70
CA GLU A 336 -47.88 -55.47 -26.97
C GLU A 336 -48.35 -56.91 -26.78
N THR A 337 -47.77 -57.66 -25.85
CA THR A 337 -48.23 -59.02 -25.52
C THR A 337 -49.66 -59.00 -24.95
N ILE A 338 -50.00 -58.06 -24.07
CA ILE A 338 -51.37 -57.91 -23.55
C ILE A 338 -52.33 -57.55 -24.70
N ILE A 339 -51.97 -56.60 -25.56
CA ILE A 339 -52.79 -56.14 -26.69
C ILE A 339 -53.00 -57.26 -27.71
N THR A 340 -51.95 -57.99 -28.09
CA THR A 340 -52.00 -59.01 -29.15
C THR A 340 -52.45 -60.38 -28.65
N ARG A 341 -52.06 -60.82 -27.45
CA ARG A 341 -52.45 -62.15 -26.93
C ARG A 341 -53.68 -62.16 -26.03
N MET A 342 -54.01 -61.07 -25.33
CA MET A 342 -55.26 -61.01 -24.55
C MET A 342 -56.39 -60.27 -25.27
N GLY A 343 -56.08 -59.34 -26.19
CA GLY A 343 -57.08 -58.61 -26.98
C GLY A 343 -57.77 -59.41 -28.10
N LEU A 344 -57.29 -60.61 -28.44
CA LEU A 344 -57.84 -61.45 -29.52
C LEU A 344 -58.96 -62.42 -29.09
N VAL A 345 -59.44 -62.37 -27.83
CA VAL A 345 -60.58 -63.21 -27.39
C VAL A 345 -61.95 -62.54 -27.66
N GLY A 346 -61.97 -61.54 -28.53
CA GLY A 346 -63.17 -60.77 -28.88
C GLY A 346 -63.49 -60.75 -30.37
N ARG A 347 -63.45 -61.90 -31.07
CA ARG A 347 -64.24 -62.13 -32.30
C ARG A 347 -64.67 -63.59 -32.39
#